data_AF-W9GUG8-F1
#
_entry.id   AF-W9GUG8-F1
#
_cell.length_a   1.000
_cell.length_b   1.000
_cell.length_c   1.000
_cell.angle_alpha   90.00
_cell.angle_beta   90.00
_cell.angle_gamma   90.00
#
_symmetry.space_group_name_H-M   'P 1'
#
loop_
_entity.id
_entity.type
_entity.pdbx_description
1 polymer ?
#
loop_
_entity_poly.entity_id
_entity_poly.type
_entity_poly.pdbx_seq_one_letter_code
_entity_poly.pdbx_strand_id
1 'polypeptide(L)'
;MVTGGVGRMRDRERTDDFRTFLFLSGIAVAGLVLALGLSTIWRALIPPNDPLPKAAIFDPALRIALSDYGASLHEPRFAFTAATPQGTRTVANCSDYMKLLDQGVRTAPGEPTEALDAYLNCPLLTLLRQARQPSEYLAPLSHLAETVAERLDLTTLPEGFEPPTLRHRRFVIDETAFKVSSPDGSWTMTILASGSFSGDGREDVAARIERGSARQYVILSARPDGSLAASSPESLAMTTTLPIRLR
;
A
#
# COMPACT_ATOMS: atom_id res chain seq x y z
N MET A 1 73.56 72.18 -3.19
CA MET A 1 73.85 71.73 -4.56
C MET A 1 73.96 70.21 -4.52
N VAL A 2 73.36 69.51 -5.50
CA VAL A 2 73.38 68.05 -5.74
C VAL A 2 72.39 67.18 -4.93
N THR A 3 71.14 67.23 -5.40
CA THR A 3 70.30 66.10 -5.91
C THR A 3 70.45 64.67 -5.37
N GLY A 4 69.28 64.07 -5.07
CA GLY A 4 68.88 62.80 -5.71
C GLY A 4 68.40 61.70 -4.77
N GLY A 5 67.19 61.16 -5.02
CA GLY A 5 66.82 59.81 -4.53
C GLY A 5 65.38 59.62 -4.07
N VAL A 6 64.38 59.91 -4.91
CA VAL A 6 63.00 59.44 -4.73
C VAL A 6 62.83 58.11 -5.46
N GLY A 7 62.28 57.09 -4.78
CA GLY A 7 61.63 55.97 -5.45
C GLY A 7 62.10 54.59 -5.01
N ARG A 8 61.60 54.09 -3.86
CA ARG A 8 61.40 52.65 -3.60
C ARG A 8 60.71 52.41 -2.27
N MET A 9 59.40 52.62 -2.18
CA MET A 9 58.60 52.06 -1.08
C MET A 9 57.11 52.06 -1.40
N ARG A 10 56.73 51.47 -2.54
CA ARG A 10 55.31 51.35 -2.95
C ARG A 10 54.93 49.97 -3.49
N ASP A 11 55.70 48.93 -3.17
CA ASP A 11 55.46 47.56 -3.65
C ASP A 11 55.30 46.51 -2.53
N ARG A 12 55.23 46.92 -1.26
CA ARG A 12 55.16 45.95 -0.14
C ARG A 12 53.78 45.80 0.50
N GLU A 13 52.82 46.63 0.14
CA GLU A 13 51.49 46.67 0.81
C GLU A 13 50.38 45.99 -0.02
N ARG A 14 50.63 45.64 -1.29
CA ARG A 14 49.63 45.01 -2.18
C ARG A 14 49.55 43.48 -2.04
N THR A 15 50.49 42.86 -1.30
CA THR A 15 50.63 41.39 -1.28
C THR A 15 49.85 40.70 -0.15
N ASP A 16 49.38 41.45 0.86
CA ASP A 16 48.64 40.87 2.00
C ASP A 16 47.11 40.85 1.81
N ASP A 17 46.54 41.73 0.98
CA ASP A 17 45.10 41.74 0.74
C ASP A 17 44.60 40.55 -0.10
N PHE A 18 45.45 40.02 -0.99
CA PHE A 18 45.04 38.91 -1.87
C PHE A 18 44.99 37.56 -1.14
N ARG A 19 45.79 37.38 -0.08
CA ARG A 19 45.80 36.16 0.73
C ARG A 19 44.61 36.09 1.68
N THR A 20 44.14 37.25 2.16
CA THR A 20 42.97 37.34 3.03
C THR A 20 41.67 37.09 2.26
N PHE A 21 41.58 37.51 0.99
CA PHE A 21 40.41 37.25 0.14
C PHE A 21 40.26 35.79 -0.33
N LEU A 22 41.36 35.05 -0.50
CA LEU A 22 41.31 33.64 -0.86
C LEU A 22 40.90 32.72 0.31
N PHE A 23 41.14 33.13 1.56
CA PHE A 23 40.71 32.35 2.73
C PHE A 23 39.22 32.47 3.03
N LEU A 24 38.60 33.64 2.78
CA LEU A 24 37.17 33.84 3.06
C LEU A 24 36.25 33.28 1.98
N SER A 25 36.72 33.17 0.73
CA SER A 25 35.94 32.54 -0.36
C SER A 25 35.89 31.01 -0.26
N GLY A 26 36.86 30.36 0.38
CA GLY A 26 36.84 28.91 0.64
C GLY A 26 35.78 28.47 1.67
N ILE A 27 35.48 29.31 2.67
CA ILE A 27 34.52 28.98 3.74
C ILE A 27 33.07 29.04 3.24
N ALA A 28 32.75 29.95 2.31
CA ALA A 28 31.40 30.04 1.72
C ALA A 28 31.06 28.83 0.82
N VAL A 29 32.04 28.28 0.11
CA VAL A 29 31.83 27.09 -0.75
C VAL A 29 31.74 25.80 0.09
N ALA A 30 32.53 25.68 1.17
CA ALA A 30 32.45 24.55 2.09
C ALA A 30 31.10 24.49 2.85
N GLY A 31 30.52 25.64 3.20
CA GLY A 31 29.20 25.71 3.84
C GLY A 31 28.05 25.25 2.95
N LEU A 32 28.11 25.54 1.64
CA LEU A 32 27.05 25.16 0.70
C LEU A 32 27.05 23.66 0.36
N VAL A 33 28.22 23.02 0.35
CA VAL A 33 28.33 21.57 0.12
C VAL A 33 27.85 20.76 1.33
N LEU A 34 28.01 21.27 2.56
CA LEU A 34 27.44 20.65 3.76
C LEU A 34 25.90 20.83 3.85
N ALA A 35 25.36 21.95 3.38
CA ALA A 35 23.91 22.17 3.35
C ALA A 35 23.19 21.32 2.27
N LEU A 36 23.85 21.04 1.14
CA LEU A 36 23.30 20.16 0.08
C LEU A 36 23.66 18.67 0.28
N GLY A 37 24.67 18.33 1.07
CA GLY A 37 25.02 16.95 1.43
C GLY A 37 24.12 16.33 2.52
N LEU A 38 23.40 17.15 3.29
CA LEU A 38 22.51 16.68 4.36
C LEU A 38 21.06 16.43 3.92
N SER A 39 20.64 16.92 2.74
CA SER A 39 19.27 16.72 2.25
C SER A 39 19.05 15.41 1.49
N THR A 40 20.12 14.69 1.13
CA THR A 40 20.04 13.41 0.41
C THR A 40 20.21 12.17 1.30
N ILE A 41 20.65 12.34 2.56
CA ILE A 41 20.84 11.22 3.50
C ILE A 41 19.56 10.90 4.30
N TRP A 42 18.59 11.81 4.35
CA TRP A 42 17.33 11.61 5.10
C TRP A 42 16.30 10.67 4.45
N ARG A 43 16.61 10.04 3.31
CA ARG A 43 15.75 8.98 2.73
C ARG A 43 16.13 7.56 3.14
N ALA A 44 17.17 7.38 3.96
CA ALA A 44 17.67 6.06 4.37
C ALA A 44 17.43 5.69 5.85
N LEU A 45 16.72 6.53 6.61
CA LEU A 45 16.44 6.27 8.03
C LEU A 45 14.93 6.31 8.29
N ILE A 46 14.21 5.37 7.66
CA ILE A 46 12.97 4.88 8.25
C ILE A 46 13.44 3.94 9.38
N PRO A 47 13.25 4.26 10.66
CA PRO A 47 13.58 3.33 11.72
C PRO A 47 12.77 2.05 11.52
N PRO A 48 13.39 0.86 11.52
CA PRO A 48 12.72 -0.42 11.19
C PRO A 48 11.65 -0.86 12.20
N ASN A 49 11.33 -0.04 13.20
CA ASN A 49 10.45 -0.39 14.32
C ASN A 49 9.31 0.63 14.56
N ASP A 50 9.09 1.61 13.69
CA ASP A 50 7.92 2.47 13.85
C ASP A 50 6.63 1.68 13.57
N PRO A 51 5.65 1.68 14.49
CA PRO A 51 4.36 1.05 14.23
C PRO A 51 3.74 1.67 12.99
N LEU A 52 3.19 0.83 12.12
CA LEU A 52 2.62 1.26 10.85
C LEU A 52 1.74 2.51 11.05
N PRO A 53 1.92 3.57 10.25
CA PRO A 53 0.90 4.61 10.17
C PRO A 53 -0.44 3.93 9.84
N LYS A 54 -1.56 4.48 10.35
CA LYS A 54 -2.95 4.04 10.08
C LYS A 54 -3.05 3.13 8.86
N ALA A 55 -3.61 1.91 9.01
CA ALA A 55 -3.82 0.93 7.93
C ALA A 55 -2.90 1.13 6.69
N ALA A 56 -1.76 0.45 6.67
CA ALA A 56 -0.77 0.63 5.61
C ALA A 56 -1.30 0.08 4.28
N ILE A 57 -1.21 0.87 3.21
CA ILE A 57 -1.59 0.46 1.85
C ILE A 57 -0.33 0.38 1.01
N PHE A 58 0.07 -0.83 0.64
CA PHE A 58 1.29 -1.11 -0.12
C PHE A 58 1.05 -0.93 -1.62
N ASP A 59 -0.12 -1.34 -2.11
CA ASP A 59 -0.49 -1.23 -3.52
C ASP A 59 -0.63 0.25 -3.94
N PRO A 60 0.14 0.73 -4.95
CA PRO A 60 0.07 2.12 -5.40
C PRO A 60 -1.29 2.50 -6.01
N ALA A 61 -1.94 1.58 -6.74
CA ALA A 61 -3.21 1.85 -7.39
C ALA A 61 -4.33 2.02 -6.35
N LEU A 62 -4.32 1.20 -5.28
CA LEU A 62 -5.24 1.37 -4.16
C LEU A 62 -4.98 2.68 -3.40
N ARG A 63 -3.73 3.09 -3.20
CA ARG A 63 -3.43 4.39 -2.59
C ARG A 63 -4.02 5.55 -3.39
N ILE A 64 -3.86 5.53 -4.71
CA ILE A 64 -4.43 6.54 -5.60
C ILE A 64 -5.96 6.52 -5.49
N ALA A 65 -6.58 5.34 -5.61
CA ALA A 65 -8.03 5.20 -5.54
C ALA A 65 -8.60 5.68 -4.18
N LEU A 66 -7.92 5.42 -3.07
CA LEU A 66 -8.35 5.87 -1.75
C LEU A 66 -8.10 7.36 -1.51
N SER A 67 -7.08 7.95 -2.14
CA SER A 67 -6.84 9.40 -2.06
C SER A 67 -7.94 10.23 -2.73
N ASP A 68 -8.57 9.68 -3.78
CA ASP A 68 -9.75 10.23 -4.43
C ASP A 68 -10.90 9.21 -4.41
N TYR A 69 -11.29 8.83 -3.19
CA TYR A 69 -12.30 7.79 -2.96
C TYR A 69 -13.64 8.14 -3.61
N GLY A 70 -14.04 9.41 -3.54
CA GLY A 70 -15.30 9.89 -4.11
C GLY A 70 -15.36 9.69 -5.63
N ALA A 71 -14.31 10.11 -6.35
CA ALA A 71 -14.25 9.91 -7.79
C ALA A 71 -14.13 8.42 -8.14
N SER A 72 -13.29 7.67 -7.41
CA SER A 72 -13.07 6.23 -7.65
C SER A 72 -14.36 5.42 -7.52
N LEU A 73 -15.27 5.81 -6.61
CA LEU A 73 -16.56 5.14 -6.45
C LEU A 73 -17.56 5.43 -7.60
N HIS A 74 -17.44 6.58 -8.25
CA HIS A 74 -18.34 7.02 -9.32
C HIS A 74 -17.73 6.89 -10.72
N GLU A 75 -16.49 6.41 -10.81
CA GLU A 75 -15.82 6.12 -12.07
C GLU A 75 -16.67 5.14 -12.90
N PRO A 76 -16.98 5.47 -14.17
CA PRO A 76 -17.74 4.59 -15.04
C PRO A 76 -17.02 3.27 -15.27
N ARG A 77 -17.78 2.17 -15.17
CA ARG A 77 -17.32 0.80 -15.42
C ARG A 77 -18.26 0.13 -16.42
N PHE A 78 -17.91 -1.09 -16.84
CA PHE A 78 -18.79 -1.87 -17.71
C PHE A 78 -20.14 -2.05 -17.01
N ALA A 79 -21.19 -1.52 -17.62
CA ALA A 79 -22.51 -1.51 -17.01
C ALA A 79 -23.21 -2.86 -17.19
N PHE A 80 -23.91 -3.32 -16.17
CA PHE A 80 -24.75 -4.52 -16.23
C PHE A 80 -26.07 -4.30 -15.50
N THR A 81 -27.04 -5.17 -15.75
CA THR A 81 -28.34 -5.12 -15.06
C THR A 81 -28.50 -6.29 -14.11
N ALA A 82 -28.91 -6.02 -12.88
CA ALA A 82 -29.17 -7.04 -11.87
C ALA A 82 -30.65 -7.02 -11.46
N ALA A 83 -31.24 -8.20 -11.33
CA ALA A 83 -32.54 -8.36 -10.71
C ALA A 83 -32.41 -8.20 -9.19
N THR A 84 -33.24 -7.33 -8.60
CA THR A 84 -33.33 -7.12 -7.14
C THR A 84 -34.76 -7.37 -6.69
N PRO A 85 -35.01 -7.57 -5.38
CA PRO A 85 -36.38 -7.66 -4.86
C PRO A 85 -37.25 -6.44 -5.18
N GLN A 86 -36.65 -5.28 -5.46
CA GLN A 86 -37.33 -4.03 -5.82
C GLN A 86 -37.41 -3.78 -7.33
N GLY A 87 -37.04 -4.77 -8.15
CA GLY A 87 -37.01 -4.68 -9.62
C GLY A 87 -35.59 -4.70 -10.19
N THR A 88 -35.47 -4.43 -11.48
CA THR A 88 -34.16 -4.43 -12.17
C THR A 88 -33.40 -3.14 -11.89
N ARG A 89 -32.09 -3.24 -11.62
CA ARG A 89 -31.20 -2.09 -11.45
C ARG A 89 -30.01 -2.17 -12.38
N THR A 90 -29.61 -1.03 -12.92
CA THR A 90 -28.37 -0.89 -13.67
C THR A 90 -27.24 -0.57 -12.70
N VAL A 91 -26.14 -1.31 -12.79
CA VAL A 91 -24.89 -1.06 -12.07
C VAL A 91 -23.88 -0.55 -13.08
N ALA A 92 -23.33 0.64 -12.86
CA ALA A 92 -22.39 1.28 -13.79
C ALA A 92 -21.11 1.81 -13.11
N ASN A 93 -21.00 1.69 -11.79
CA ASN A 93 -19.86 2.15 -10.98
C ASN A 93 -19.87 1.43 -9.62
N CYS A 94 -18.81 1.60 -8.84
CA CYS A 94 -18.68 0.94 -7.53
C CYS A 94 -19.79 1.35 -6.55
N SER A 95 -20.24 2.61 -6.57
CA SER A 95 -21.33 3.09 -5.70
C SER A 95 -22.63 2.30 -5.94
N ASP A 96 -22.99 2.05 -7.20
CA ASP A 96 -24.17 1.25 -7.56
C ASP A 96 -23.99 -0.22 -7.21
N TYR A 97 -22.78 -0.75 -7.38
CA TYR A 97 -22.45 -2.13 -7.00
C TYR A 97 -22.56 -2.35 -5.48
N MET A 98 -22.08 -1.42 -4.66
CA MET A 98 -22.21 -1.52 -3.21
C MET A 98 -23.69 -1.46 -2.77
N LYS A 99 -24.52 -0.61 -3.40
CA LYS A 99 -25.97 -0.62 -3.14
C LYS A 99 -26.62 -1.94 -3.51
N LEU A 100 -26.14 -2.61 -4.56
CA LEU A 100 -26.64 -3.94 -4.96
C LEU A 100 -26.27 -5.00 -3.91
N LEU A 101 -25.04 -4.96 -3.40
CA LEU A 101 -24.57 -5.82 -2.32
C LEU A 101 -25.39 -5.63 -1.03
N ASP A 102 -25.71 -4.38 -0.67
CA ASP A 102 -26.55 -4.06 0.50
C ASP A 102 -27.98 -4.63 0.39
N GLN A 103 -28.44 -4.92 -0.84
CA GLN A 103 -29.72 -5.58 -1.10
C GLN A 103 -29.63 -7.11 -1.06
N GLY A 104 -28.47 -7.67 -0.71
CA GLY A 104 -28.22 -9.10 -0.61
C GLY A 104 -27.94 -9.79 -1.94
N VAL A 105 -27.79 -9.04 -3.04
CA VAL A 105 -27.54 -9.62 -4.37
C VAL A 105 -26.02 -9.79 -4.55
N ARG A 106 -25.55 -11.04 -4.46
CA ARG A 106 -24.11 -11.37 -4.53
C ARG A 106 -23.61 -11.67 -5.94
N THR A 107 -24.49 -12.15 -6.82
CA THR A 107 -24.17 -12.54 -8.20
C THR A 107 -25.38 -12.28 -9.09
N ALA A 108 -25.21 -11.50 -10.16
CA ALA A 108 -26.22 -11.39 -11.21
C ALA A 108 -26.16 -12.67 -12.08
N PRO A 109 -27.24 -13.46 -12.21
CA PRO A 109 -27.23 -14.67 -13.02
C PRO A 109 -27.01 -14.35 -14.50
N GLY A 110 -26.04 -15.01 -15.15
CA GLY A 110 -25.86 -14.97 -16.60
C GLY A 110 -25.04 -13.80 -17.15
N GLU A 111 -24.41 -12.99 -16.30
CA GLU A 111 -23.57 -11.87 -16.75
C GLU A 111 -22.15 -12.34 -17.14
N PRO A 112 -21.51 -11.70 -18.14
CA PRO A 112 -20.15 -12.04 -18.53
C PRO A 112 -19.21 -11.78 -17.34
N THR A 113 -18.33 -12.74 -17.08
CA THR A 113 -17.32 -12.67 -15.99
C THR A 113 -16.51 -11.38 -16.02
N GLU A 114 -16.26 -10.84 -17.22
CA GLU A 114 -15.56 -9.57 -17.43
C GLU A 114 -16.27 -8.36 -16.79
N ALA A 115 -17.60 -8.36 -16.75
CA ALA A 115 -18.36 -7.30 -16.11
C ALA A 115 -18.13 -7.31 -14.60
N LEU A 116 -18.24 -8.49 -13.96
CA LEU A 116 -18.06 -8.66 -12.53
C LEU A 116 -16.59 -8.43 -12.09
N ASP A 117 -15.63 -8.83 -12.92
CA ASP A 117 -14.20 -8.60 -12.69
C ASP A 117 -13.84 -7.13 -12.56
N ALA A 118 -14.61 -6.25 -13.22
CA ALA A 118 -14.47 -4.80 -13.10
C ALA A 118 -14.91 -4.28 -11.73
N TYR A 119 -15.67 -5.00 -10.92
CA TYR A 119 -16.17 -4.54 -9.61
C TYR A 119 -15.54 -5.23 -8.41
N LEU A 120 -14.68 -6.24 -8.62
CA LEU A 120 -14.05 -7.02 -7.54
C LEU A 120 -13.30 -6.17 -6.49
N ASN A 121 -12.79 -5.00 -6.87
CA ASN A 121 -12.08 -4.12 -5.94
C ASN A 121 -12.99 -3.16 -5.16
N CYS A 122 -14.26 -3.00 -5.52
CA CYS A 122 -15.16 -2.04 -4.88
C CYS A 122 -15.40 -2.33 -3.38
N PRO A 123 -15.67 -3.58 -2.96
CA PRO A 123 -15.85 -3.89 -1.54
C PRO A 123 -14.54 -3.73 -0.75
N LEU A 124 -13.41 -4.08 -1.37
CA LEU A 124 -12.09 -3.85 -0.79
C LEU A 124 -11.84 -2.35 -0.55
N LEU A 125 -12.10 -1.48 -1.52
CA LEU A 125 -11.94 -0.02 -1.35
C LEU A 125 -12.77 0.49 -0.17
N THR A 126 -14.00 -0.01 -0.01
CA THR A 126 -14.88 0.35 1.11
C THR A 126 -14.29 -0.08 2.45
N LEU A 127 -13.79 -1.31 2.56
CA LEU A 127 -13.12 -1.79 3.77
C LEU A 127 -11.86 -1.00 4.10
N LEU A 128 -10.99 -0.78 3.12
CA LEU A 128 -9.74 -0.03 3.31
C LEU A 128 -10.00 1.40 3.77
N ARG A 129 -11.09 2.04 3.30
CA ARG A 129 -11.49 3.38 3.74
C ARG A 129 -11.90 3.41 5.22
N GLN A 130 -12.47 2.32 5.73
CA GLN A 130 -12.95 2.18 7.12
C GLN A 130 -11.90 1.57 8.06
N ALA A 131 -10.78 1.12 7.51
CA ALA A 131 -9.74 0.41 8.23
C ALA A 131 -9.22 1.21 9.43
N ARG A 132 -9.04 0.50 10.54
CA ARG A 132 -8.49 1.05 11.78
C ARG A 132 -7.03 0.67 11.92
N GLN A 133 -6.32 1.42 12.75
CA GLN A 133 -5.00 0.99 13.20
C GLN A 133 -5.17 -0.23 14.12
N PRO A 134 -4.46 -1.34 13.87
CA PRO A 134 -4.50 -2.48 14.76
C PRO A 134 -3.79 -2.15 16.07
N SER A 135 -4.31 -2.66 17.19
CA SER A 135 -3.64 -2.66 18.49
C SER A 135 -2.72 -3.86 18.67
N GLU A 136 -2.97 -4.93 17.92
CA GLU A 136 -2.16 -6.16 17.91
C GLU A 136 -1.72 -6.45 16.48
N TYR A 137 -0.43 -6.32 16.22
CA TYR A 137 0.18 -6.57 14.91
C TYR A 137 0.53 -8.06 14.75
N LEU A 138 0.35 -8.60 13.54
CA LEU A 138 0.70 -9.97 13.18
C LEU A 138 2.21 -10.18 13.17
N ALA A 139 2.93 -9.25 12.55
CA ALA A 139 4.38 -9.28 12.37
C ALA A 139 4.93 -7.89 11.99
N PRO A 140 6.24 -7.66 12.15
CA PRO A 140 6.91 -6.54 11.50
C PRO A 140 6.76 -6.59 9.98
N LEU A 141 6.78 -5.43 9.33
CA LEU A 141 6.65 -5.34 7.87
C LEU A 141 7.65 -6.20 7.09
N SER A 142 8.87 -6.35 7.60
CA SER A 142 9.93 -7.13 6.93
C SER A 142 9.72 -8.65 6.95
N HIS A 143 8.72 -9.12 7.70
CA HIS A 143 8.36 -10.54 7.82
C HIS A 143 6.87 -10.77 7.58
N LEU A 144 6.16 -9.78 7.02
CA LEU A 144 4.72 -9.87 6.87
C LEU A 144 4.34 -10.94 5.84
N ALA A 145 5.06 -11.04 4.72
CA ALA A 145 4.76 -12.03 3.68
C ALA A 145 5.09 -13.46 4.15
N GLU A 146 6.20 -13.65 4.86
CA GLU A 146 6.60 -14.90 5.50
C GLU A 146 5.56 -15.33 6.55
N THR A 147 5.17 -14.43 7.44
CA THR A 147 4.14 -14.69 8.46
C THR A 147 2.81 -15.08 7.81
N VAL A 148 2.41 -14.40 6.73
CA VAL A 148 1.23 -14.76 5.96
C VAL A 148 1.37 -16.16 5.37
N ALA A 149 2.49 -16.48 4.72
CA ALA A 149 2.72 -17.78 4.11
C ALA A 149 2.70 -18.95 5.13
N GLU A 150 3.25 -18.74 6.32
CA GLU A 150 3.30 -19.75 7.38
C GLU A 150 1.93 -20.00 8.02
N ARG A 151 1.20 -18.92 8.30
CA ARG A 151 -0.04 -18.96 9.10
C ARG A 151 -1.30 -19.12 8.25
N LEU A 152 -1.22 -18.96 6.93
CA LEU A 152 -2.37 -19.07 6.02
C LEU A 152 -3.06 -20.44 6.12
N ASP A 153 -4.35 -20.41 6.47
CA ASP A 153 -5.25 -21.55 6.39
C ASP A 153 -5.77 -21.69 4.96
N LEU A 154 -5.10 -22.55 4.18
CA LEU A 154 -5.44 -22.81 2.79
C LEU A 154 -6.86 -23.34 2.59
N THR A 155 -7.49 -23.93 3.62
CA THR A 155 -8.86 -24.47 3.52
C THR A 155 -9.93 -23.39 3.48
N THR A 156 -9.56 -22.15 3.79
CA THR A 156 -10.45 -20.99 3.80
C THR A 156 -10.37 -20.16 2.52
N LEU A 157 -9.44 -20.50 1.62
CA LEU A 157 -9.30 -19.80 0.36
C LEU A 157 -10.56 -20.00 -0.50
N PRO A 158 -10.90 -19.03 -1.37
CA PRO A 158 -11.97 -19.19 -2.33
C PRO A 158 -11.73 -20.42 -3.22
N GLU A 159 -12.81 -21.11 -3.58
CA GLU A 159 -12.76 -22.30 -4.43
C GLU A 159 -12.03 -21.99 -5.75
N GLY A 160 -11.08 -22.84 -6.12
CA GLY A 160 -10.27 -22.67 -7.32
C GLY A 160 -9.08 -21.72 -7.16
N PHE A 161 -8.95 -21.05 -6.02
CA PHE A 161 -7.79 -20.21 -5.67
C PHE A 161 -6.85 -20.88 -4.67
N GLU A 162 -6.98 -22.19 -4.44
CA GLU A 162 -6.01 -22.94 -3.65
C GLU A 162 -4.72 -23.15 -4.47
N PRO A 163 -3.53 -23.03 -3.84
CA PRO A 163 -2.28 -23.30 -4.51
C PRO A 163 -2.20 -24.77 -4.95
N PRO A 164 -1.64 -25.07 -6.13
CA PRO A 164 -1.54 -26.44 -6.62
C PRO A 164 -0.65 -27.28 -5.69
N THR A 165 -1.22 -28.39 -5.20
CA THR A 165 -0.58 -29.49 -4.46
C THR A 165 0.72 -29.12 -3.74
N LEU A 166 0.62 -28.39 -2.64
CA LEU A 166 1.74 -28.14 -1.76
C LEU A 166 1.96 -29.35 -0.83
N ARG A 167 2.53 -30.45 -1.36
CA ARG A 167 2.94 -31.59 -0.49
C ARG A 167 3.87 -31.15 0.66
N HIS A 168 4.48 -29.96 0.58
CA HIS A 168 5.44 -29.44 1.55
C HIS A 168 5.34 -27.91 1.85
N ARG A 169 4.22 -27.23 1.54
CA ARG A 169 4.05 -25.76 1.74
C ARG A 169 5.28 -24.91 1.38
N ARG A 170 6.00 -25.24 0.31
CA ARG A 170 7.12 -24.41 -0.14
C ARG A 170 6.58 -23.26 -0.96
N PHE A 171 6.32 -22.14 -0.30
CA PHE A 171 6.11 -20.89 -0.98
C PHE A 171 7.46 -20.25 -1.33
N VAL A 172 7.46 -19.49 -2.41
CA VAL A 172 8.50 -18.50 -2.69
C VAL A 172 7.99 -17.18 -2.13
N ILE A 173 8.76 -16.57 -1.23
CA ILE A 173 8.41 -15.34 -0.54
C ILE A 173 9.29 -14.21 -1.07
N ASP A 174 8.66 -13.10 -1.43
CA ASP A 174 9.29 -11.85 -1.79
C ASP A 174 8.75 -10.76 -0.86
N GLU A 175 9.47 -10.53 0.25
CA GLU A 175 9.10 -9.52 1.26
C GLU A 175 9.10 -8.10 0.68
N THR A 176 9.95 -7.82 -0.32
CA THR A 176 10.05 -6.47 -0.90
C THR A 176 8.84 -6.14 -1.77
N ALA A 177 8.31 -7.15 -2.47
CA ALA A 177 7.09 -7.04 -3.26
C ALA A 177 5.83 -7.43 -2.47
N PHE A 178 5.96 -7.78 -1.18
CA PHE A 178 4.88 -8.29 -0.34
C PHE A 178 4.11 -9.45 -1.00
N LYS A 179 4.84 -10.41 -1.55
CA LYS A 179 4.28 -11.46 -2.42
C LYS A 179 4.67 -12.85 -1.96
N VAL A 180 3.70 -13.75 -2.00
CA VAL A 180 3.84 -15.18 -1.73
C VAL A 180 3.42 -15.93 -3.00
N SER A 181 4.21 -16.85 -3.52
CA SER A 181 3.87 -17.59 -4.74
C SER A 181 4.19 -19.08 -4.65
N SER A 182 3.53 -19.88 -5.49
CA SER A 182 3.97 -21.25 -5.73
C SER A 182 5.35 -21.28 -6.43
N PRO A 183 6.12 -22.36 -6.31
CA PRO A 183 7.43 -22.46 -6.96
C PRO A 183 7.38 -22.36 -8.49
N ASP A 184 6.27 -22.80 -9.09
CA ASP A 184 6.05 -22.73 -10.54
C ASP A 184 5.40 -21.40 -10.98
N GLY A 185 5.09 -20.50 -10.04
CA GLY A 185 4.47 -19.20 -10.31
C GLY A 185 3.03 -19.28 -10.83
N SER A 186 2.41 -20.46 -10.89
CA SER A 186 1.03 -20.63 -11.36
C SER A 186 -0.02 -20.08 -10.40
N TRP A 187 0.38 -19.83 -9.15
CA TRP A 187 -0.41 -19.23 -8.09
C TRP A 187 0.41 -18.13 -7.40
N THR A 188 -0.19 -16.97 -7.20
CA THR A 188 0.42 -15.85 -6.48
C THR A 188 -0.59 -15.24 -5.50
N MET A 189 -0.08 -14.74 -4.39
CA MET A 189 -0.80 -13.90 -3.44
C MET A 189 0.04 -12.65 -3.19
N THR A 190 -0.51 -11.49 -3.52
CA THR A 190 0.12 -10.19 -3.28
C THR A 190 -0.62 -9.50 -2.14
N ILE A 191 0.10 -9.16 -1.08
CA ILE A 191 -0.42 -8.38 0.05
C ILE A 191 -0.51 -6.92 -0.37
N LEU A 192 -1.70 -6.36 -0.26
CA LEU A 192 -2.05 -5.04 -0.79
C LEU A 192 -2.10 -4.00 0.31
N ALA A 193 -2.54 -4.39 1.50
CA ALA A 193 -2.67 -3.53 2.65
C ALA A 193 -2.70 -4.35 3.95
N SER A 194 -2.40 -3.68 5.06
CA SER A 194 -2.47 -4.23 6.41
C SER A 194 -3.19 -3.26 7.34
N GLY A 195 -4.09 -3.74 8.19
CA GLY A 195 -4.87 -2.93 9.12
C GLY A 195 -5.94 -3.74 9.83
N SER A 196 -6.67 -3.16 10.79
CA SER A 196 -7.83 -3.85 11.38
C SER A 196 -9.07 -3.57 10.52
N PHE A 197 -9.47 -4.54 9.70
CA PHE A 197 -10.61 -4.45 8.78
C PHE A 197 -11.87 -5.07 9.39
N SER A 198 -11.71 -6.14 10.17
CA SER A 198 -12.80 -6.81 10.91
C SER A 198 -13.30 -5.98 12.11
N GLY A 199 -12.45 -5.07 12.61
CA GLY A 199 -12.76 -4.17 13.72
C GLY A 199 -12.54 -4.76 15.12
N ASP A 200 -11.94 -5.94 15.21
CA ASP A 200 -11.61 -6.64 16.48
C ASP A 200 -10.32 -6.12 17.15
N GLY A 201 -9.61 -5.18 16.51
CA GLY A 201 -8.36 -4.60 16.98
C GLY A 201 -7.10 -5.40 16.64
N ARG A 202 -7.24 -6.59 16.04
CA ARG A 202 -6.13 -7.37 15.49
C ARG A 202 -5.83 -6.91 14.06
N GLU A 203 -4.58 -7.07 13.67
CA GLU A 203 -4.16 -6.82 12.30
C GLU A 203 -4.70 -7.91 11.37
N ASP A 204 -5.40 -7.45 10.33
CA ASP A 204 -5.85 -8.22 9.19
C ASP A 204 -5.00 -7.81 7.96
N VAL A 205 -4.93 -8.69 6.97
CA VAL A 205 -4.19 -8.45 5.72
C VAL A 205 -5.13 -8.52 4.53
N ALA A 206 -5.16 -7.46 3.73
CA ALA A 206 -5.84 -7.49 2.44
C ALA A 206 -4.88 -8.01 1.37
N ALA A 207 -5.30 -9.03 0.63
CA ALA A 207 -4.46 -9.64 -0.41
C ALA A 207 -5.24 -9.86 -1.71
N ARG A 208 -4.52 -9.88 -2.84
CA ARG A 208 -5.00 -10.34 -4.14
C ARG A 208 -4.37 -11.69 -4.43
N ILE A 209 -5.19 -12.68 -4.73
CA ILE A 209 -4.76 -13.99 -5.20
C ILE A 209 -4.96 -14.05 -6.71
N GLU A 210 -3.97 -14.54 -7.44
CA GLU A 210 -4.04 -14.70 -8.89
C GLU A 210 -3.68 -16.14 -9.26
N ARG A 211 -4.45 -16.71 -10.19
CA ARG A 211 -4.23 -18.05 -10.74
C ARG A 211 -4.60 -18.05 -12.21
N GLY A 212 -3.60 -18.09 -13.08
CA GLY A 212 -3.80 -17.87 -14.52
C GLY A 212 -4.36 -16.46 -14.77
N SER A 213 -5.50 -16.36 -15.47
CA SER A 213 -6.20 -15.08 -15.70
C SER A 213 -7.20 -14.72 -14.57
N ALA A 214 -7.48 -15.65 -13.66
CA ALA A 214 -8.42 -15.41 -12.57
C ALA A 214 -7.75 -14.65 -11.42
N ARG A 215 -8.49 -13.73 -10.82
CA ARG A 215 -8.05 -12.96 -9.66
C ARG A 215 -9.16 -12.85 -8.62
N GLN A 216 -8.80 -12.84 -7.35
CA GLN A 216 -9.73 -12.60 -6.26
C GLN A 216 -9.08 -11.82 -5.13
N TYR A 217 -9.86 -10.96 -4.49
CA TYR A 217 -9.44 -10.26 -3.28
C TYR A 217 -9.91 -11.04 -2.06
N VAL A 218 -9.06 -11.10 -1.03
CA VAL A 218 -9.36 -11.71 0.26
C VAL A 218 -8.90 -10.81 1.38
N ILE A 219 -9.57 -10.92 2.52
CA ILE A 219 -9.08 -10.42 3.80
C ILE A 219 -8.67 -11.63 4.65
N LEU A 220 -7.42 -11.61 5.09
CA LEU A 220 -6.83 -12.61 5.97
C LEU A 220 -6.93 -12.11 7.41
N SER A 221 -7.77 -12.75 8.21
CA SER A 221 -7.98 -12.39 9.62
C SER A 221 -7.34 -13.41 10.55
N ALA A 222 -6.68 -12.92 11.60
CA ALA A 222 -6.10 -13.78 12.62
C ALA A 222 -7.18 -14.49 13.46
N ARG A 223 -7.01 -15.80 13.60
CA ARG A 223 -7.80 -16.64 14.49
C ARG A 223 -7.10 -16.87 15.83
N PRO A 224 -7.84 -17.26 16.89
CA PRO A 224 -7.26 -17.59 18.20
C PRO A 224 -6.24 -18.73 18.17
N ASP A 225 -6.34 -19.64 17.21
CA ASP A 225 -5.40 -20.76 17.01
C ASP A 225 -4.09 -20.33 16.33
N GLY A 226 -3.95 -19.04 16.02
CA GLY A 226 -2.81 -18.48 15.32
C GLY A 226 -2.89 -18.60 13.81
N SER A 227 -3.87 -19.26 13.21
CA SER A 227 -4.01 -19.29 11.75
C SER A 227 -4.54 -17.97 11.18
N LEU A 228 -4.34 -17.75 9.88
CA LEU A 228 -4.94 -16.66 9.11
C LEU A 228 -6.02 -17.24 8.20
N ALA A 229 -7.25 -16.78 8.39
CA ALA A 229 -8.40 -17.21 7.64
C ALA A 229 -8.75 -16.22 6.54
N ALA A 230 -8.91 -16.70 5.32
CA ALA A 230 -9.43 -15.90 4.23
C ALA A 230 -10.94 -15.73 4.33
N SER A 231 -11.39 -14.52 4.08
CA SER A 231 -12.78 -14.14 3.90
C SER A 231 -12.89 -13.19 2.71
N SER A 232 -14.07 -13.13 2.09
CA SER A 232 -14.28 -12.23 0.97
C SER A 232 -14.47 -10.79 1.48
N PRO A 233 -13.92 -9.76 0.81
CA PRO A 233 -14.16 -8.36 1.18
C PRO A 233 -15.65 -8.00 1.25
N GLU A 234 -16.49 -8.58 0.40
CA GLU A 234 -17.95 -8.40 0.41
C GLU A 234 -18.54 -8.88 1.73
N SER A 235 -18.12 -10.06 2.20
CA SER A 235 -18.65 -10.66 3.44
C SER A 235 -18.34 -9.80 4.66
N LEU A 236 -17.14 -9.22 4.71
CA LEU A 236 -16.75 -8.31 5.77
C LEU A 236 -17.46 -6.96 5.64
N ALA A 237 -17.50 -6.36 4.44
CA ALA A 237 -18.14 -5.06 4.23
C ALA A 237 -19.62 -5.05 4.65
N MET A 238 -20.32 -6.18 4.48
CA MET A 238 -21.72 -6.34 4.90
C MET A 238 -21.90 -6.59 6.40
N THR A 239 -20.93 -7.21 7.07
CA THR A 239 -21.02 -7.57 8.49
C THR A 239 -20.43 -6.51 9.41
N THR A 240 -19.53 -5.68 8.88
CA THR A 240 -19.05 -4.47 9.53
C THR A 240 -20.15 -3.41 9.51
N THR A 241 -21.19 -3.57 10.33
CA THR A 241 -21.97 -2.44 10.84
C THR A 241 -21.10 -1.63 11.79
N LEU A 242 -19.98 -1.11 11.29
CA LEU A 242 -19.16 -0.16 12.03
C LEU A 242 -20.02 1.09 12.15
N PRO A 243 -20.42 1.51 13.37
CA PRO A 243 -21.19 2.73 13.51
C PRO A 243 -20.36 3.86 12.93
N ILE A 244 -20.84 4.44 11.83
CA ILE A 244 -20.30 5.67 11.25
C ILE A 244 -20.49 6.74 12.33
N ARG A 245 -19.46 6.96 13.16
CA ARG A 245 -19.40 8.19 13.94
C ARG A 245 -19.04 9.29 12.95
N LEU A 246 -20.07 9.88 12.34
CA LEU A 246 -19.96 11.20 11.74
C LEU A 246 -19.43 12.12 12.85
N ARG A 247 -18.17 12.54 12.71
CA ARG A 247 -17.60 13.65 13.48
C ARG A 247 -17.65 14.88 12.59
#